data_AF-A0A1U8PZU0-F1
#
_entry.id   AF-A0A1U8PZU0-F1
#
_cell.length_a   1.000
_cell.length_b   1.000
_cell.length_c   1.000
_cell.angle_alpha   90.00
_cell.angle_beta   90.00
_cell.angle_gamma   90.00
#
_symmetry.space_group_name_H-M   'P 1'
#
loop_
_entity.id
_entity.type
_entity.pdbx_description
1 polymer ?
#
loop_
_entity_poly.entity_id
_entity_poly.type
_entity_poly.pdbx_seq_one_letter_code
_entity_poly.pdbx_strand_id
1 'polypeptide(L)'
;MSRLSFRPRPLDIHKKIQIVKSIKDFEDEEATTSTRNSQLLRFAAEADNEVQQTSNKKSAPEIPIPQFVVVDTYERDYSRTFTQPTSYLRGRGARAELGEFIEYDLDNEDEDWIQEFNNEKKILTPEKFEALLFKLEVLDHKARERAGIIMPTLGSPVPVLLQLDSAVEALQSHSVKYAVLQSVYNYWKTKRERWQKPILRRLQPPPPVNDTNPYNVFRPREKAHRLHTRRMQRRENNVQSFEKLRKVRRNLDQAKTVLEALVKREEKKREVMECEVNLQRNQMKYKDPLEPVFLFTRPLDPGKFAAAGIAPPTPPVDNETSKLRYRFHGRIGRGGRIVFDRWNHLLRSPSSHDNSCIPPNPRPLPHLVEK
;
A
#
# COMPACT_ATOMS: atom_id res chain seq x y z
N MET A 1 50.87 54.13 -8.42
CA MET A 1 49.47 53.91 -7.99
C MET A 1 48.55 54.00 -9.21
N SER A 2 48.30 52.90 -9.93
CA SER A 2 47.33 52.88 -11.04
C SER A 2 45.95 52.54 -10.49
N ARG A 3 45.04 53.52 -10.47
CA ARG A 3 43.64 53.28 -10.17
C ARG A 3 43.07 52.32 -11.22
N LEU A 4 42.60 51.15 -10.78
CA LEU A 4 41.79 50.25 -11.59
C LEU A 4 40.52 51.01 -12.00
N SER A 5 40.52 51.59 -13.20
CA SER A 5 39.32 52.21 -13.75
C SER A 5 38.35 51.09 -14.10
N PHE A 6 37.37 50.86 -13.24
CA PHE A 6 36.17 50.12 -13.62
C PHE A 6 35.48 50.94 -14.71
N ARG A 7 35.68 50.57 -15.97
CA ARG A 7 34.80 51.04 -17.04
C ARG A 7 33.46 50.35 -16.80
N PRO A 8 32.38 51.07 -16.46
CA PRO A 8 31.07 50.46 -16.35
C PRO A 8 30.74 49.86 -17.70
N ARG A 9 30.66 48.52 -17.76
CA ARG A 9 30.17 47.85 -18.96
C ARG A 9 28.68 48.20 -19.06
N PRO A 10 28.20 48.69 -20.21
CA PRO A 10 26.78 48.98 -20.38
C PRO A 10 25.99 47.71 -20.08
N LEU A 11 24.90 47.87 -19.31
CA LEU A 11 24.02 46.76 -18.97
C LEU A 11 23.39 46.23 -20.26
N ASP A 12 23.72 44.99 -20.62
CA ASP A 12 23.09 44.32 -21.74
C ASP A 12 21.70 43.85 -21.31
N ILE A 13 20.69 44.61 -21.74
CA ILE A 13 19.28 44.39 -21.43
C ILE A 13 18.79 43.04 -21.99
N HIS A 14 19.50 42.46 -22.96
CA HIS A 14 19.18 41.17 -23.56
C HIS A 14 19.88 39.99 -22.88
N LYS A 15 20.74 40.25 -21.89
CA LYS A 15 21.40 39.20 -21.14
C LYS A 15 20.36 38.42 -20.32
N LYS A 16 20.17 37.15 -20.65
CA LYS A 16 19.26 36.26 -19.93
C LYS A 16 19.71 36.13 -18.47
N ILE A 17 18.77 36.37 -17.55
CA ILE A 17 18.98 36.28 -16.11
C ILE A 17 18.84 34.81 -15.70
N GLN A 18 19.72 34.33 -14.82
CA GLN A 18 19.54 33.01 -14.20
C GLN A 18 18.34 33.07 -13.25
N ILE A 19 17.37 32.19 -13.46
CA ILE A 19 16.19 32.09 -12.60
C ILE A 19 16.54 31.13 -11.48
N VAL A 20 16.66 31.68 -10.27
CA VAL A 20 16.81 30.89 -9.05
C VAL A 20 15.45 30.32 -8.67
N LYS A 21 15.34 28.99 -8.63
CA LYS A 21 14.10 28.28 -8.30
C LYS A 21 14.05 27.90 -6.83
N SER A 22 15.19 27.78 -6.15
CA SER A 22 15.28 27.45 -4.72
C SER A 22 16.45 28.13 -4.03
N ILE A 23 16.36 28.30 -2.69
CA ILE A 23 17.47 28.84 -1.86
C ILE A 23 18.76 28.01 -1.99
N LYS A 24 18.65 26.72 -2.30
CA LYS A 24 19.80 25.83 -2.53
C LYS A 24 20.57 26.17 -3.82
N ASP A 25 19.93 26.81 -4.79
CA ASP A 25 20.59 27.23 -6.04
C ASP A 25 21.57 28.40 -5.80
N PHE A 26 21.54 29.01 -4.61
CA PHE A 26 22.55 30.02 -4.21
C PHE A 26 23.80 29.39 -3.59
N GLU A 27 23.74 28.16 -3.08
CA GLU A 27 24.88 27.52 -2.40
C GLU A 27 25.96 27.05 -3.39
N ASP A 28 25.59 26.75 -4.64
CA ASP A 28 26.52 26.28 -5.68
C ASP A 28 27.43 27.40 -6.26
N GLU A 29 27.14 28.68 -6.02
CA GLU A 29 27.90 29.82 -6.58
C GLU A 29 29.07 30.28 -5.68
N GLU A 30 29.20 29.82 -4.44
CA GLU A 30 30.28 30.25 -3.54
C GLU A 30 31.64 29.56 -3.85
N ALA A 31 31.64 28.51 -4.69
CA ALA A 31 32.83 27.74 -5.04
C ALA A 31 33.54 28.14 -6.36
N THR A 32 33.05 29.14 -7.10
CA THR A 32 33.60 29.47 -8.45
C THR A 32 34.43 30.76 -8.53
N THR A 33 34.83 31.33 -7.39
CA THR A 33 35.78 32.45 -7.35
C THR A 33 37.24 31.98 -7.28
N SER A 34 37.66 31.01 -8.11
CA SER A 34 39.09 30.77 -8.30
C SER A 34 39.42 30.14 -9.65
N THR A 35 40.17 30.91 -10.44
CA THR A 35 41.11 30.44 -11.47
C THR A 35 40.53 29.88 -12.78
N ARG A 36 40.11 30.79 -13.65
CA ARG A 36 40.52 31.05 -15.06
C ARG A 36 41.32 30.03 -15.93
N ASN A 37 41.59 28.79 -15.53
CA ASN A 37 42.53 27.89 -16.24
C ASN A 37 42.00 26.48 -16.61
N SER A 38 40.68 26.23 -16.68
CA SER A 38 40.18 24.88 -17.01
C SER A 38 39.36 24.74 -18.31
N GLN A 39 39.08 25.83 -19.04
CA GLN A 39 38.31 25.76 -20.30
C GLN A 39 39.16 25.69 -21.58
N LEU A 40 40.50 25.65 -21.50
CA LEU A 40 41.37 25.61 -22.69
C LEU A 40 41.86 24.20 -23.07
N LEU A 41 41.53 23.14 -22.31
CA LEU A 41 42.09 21.79 -22.52
C LEU A 41 41.12 20.74 -23.12
N ARG A 42 40.01 21.16 -23.74
CA ARG A 42 39.15 20.25 -24.52
C ARG A 42 38.84 20.70 -25.96
N PHE A 43 39.59 21.67 -26.49
CA PHE A 43 39.47 22.09 -27.89
C PHE A 43 40.59 21.58 -28.81
N ALA A 44 41.43 20.64 -28.35
CA ALA A 44 42.49 20.04 -29.17
C ALA A 44 42.22 18.56 -29.46
N ALA A 45 41.18 18.29 -30.26
CA ALA A 45 41.13 17.11 -31.12
C ALA A 45 40.12 17.36 -32.25
N GLU A 46 40.63 17.29 -33.48
CA GLU A 46 39.92 17.20 -34.76
C GLU A 46 39.50 18.54 -35.39
N ALA A 47 40.41 18.99 -36.28
CA ALA A 47 40.18 19.99 -37.30
C ALA A 47 39.38 19.42 -38.49
N ASP A 48 38.79 20.36 -39.24
CA ASP A 48 38.23 20.28 -40.59
C ASP A 48 36.91 19.53 -40.78
N ASN A 49 35.81 20.29 -40.73
CA ASN A 49 35.00 20.57 -41.92
C ASN A 49 34.09 21.78 -41.66
N GLU A 50 34.27 22.82 -42.47
CA GLU A 50 33.41 23.99 -42.56
C GLU A 50 31.97 23.59 -42.96
N VAL A 51 30.98 23.83 -42.11
CA VAL A 51 29.66 24.34 -42.52
C VAL A 51 29.07 25.15 -41.38
N GLN A 52 28.84 26.45 -41.61
CA GLN A 52 27.96 27.28 -40.81
C GLN A 52 26.54 26.70 -40.83
N GLN A 53 26.18 25.86 -39.87
CA GLN A 53 24.78 25.56 -39.57
C GLN A 53 24.29 26.53 -38.50
N THR A 54 23.64 27.61 -38.94
CA THR A 54 22.66 28.33 -38.13
C THR A 54 21.47 27.40 -37.87
N SER A 55 21.66 26.44 -36.96
CA SER A 55 20.55 25.61 -36.48
C SER A 55 19.74 26.48 -35.52
N ASN A 56 18.63 27.02 -36.02
CA ASN A 56 17.51 27.47 -35.20
C ASN A 56 16.97 26.26 -34.42
N LYS A 57 17.71 25.79 -33.41
CA LYS A 57 17.24 24.82 -32.43
C LYS A 57 16.22 25.55 -31.59
N LYS A 58 14.95 25.50 -32.03
CA LYS A 58 13.79 25.78 -31.18
C LYS A 58 14.06 25.08 -29.85
N SER A 59 14.21 25.83 -28.77
CA SER A 59 14.35 25.27 -27.43
C SER A 59 13.17 24.34 -27.22
N ALA A 60 13.43 23.03 -27.19
CA ALA A 60 12.38 22.07 -26.89
C ALA A 60 11.75 22.50 -25.55
N PRO A 61 10.41 22.45 -25.42
CA PRO A 61 9.77 22.83 -24.16
C PRO A 61 10.36 21.99 -23.03
N GLU A 62 10.99 22.64 -22.06
CA GLU A 62 11.57 21.99 -20.87
C GLU A 62 10.42 21.33 -20.11
N ILE A 63 10.41 20.00 -20.09
CA ILE A 63 9.39 19.24 -19.37
C ILE A 63 9.71 19.37 -17.88
N PRO A 64 8.81 19.94 -17.05
CA PRO A 64 9.08 20.10 -15.63
C PRO A 64 9.26 18.74 -14.96
N ILE A 65 10.36 18.57 -14.22
CA ILE A 65 10.63 17.38 -13.43
C ILE A 65 10.02 17.58 -12.03
N PRO A 66 9.12 16.70 -11.57
CA PRO A 66 8.55 16.81 -10.23
C PRO A 66 9.63 16.60 -9.16
N GLN A 67 9.56 17.39 -8.10
CA GLN A 67 10.40 17.21 -6.91
C GLN A 67 9.82 16.11 -6.01
N PHE A 68 10.69 15.40 -5.30
CA PHE A 68 10.29 14.43 -4.28
C PHE A 68 10.76 14.89 -2.90
N VAL A 69 10.07 14.40 -1.87
CA VAL A 69 10.38 14.68 -0.46
C VAL A 69 10.57 13.35 0.26
N VAL A 70 11.62 13.26 1.07
CA VAL A 70 11.85 12.10 1.94
C VAL A 70 10.98 12.24 3.19
N VAL A 71 10.29 11.18 3.56
CA VAL A 71 9.38 11.16 4.72
C VAL A 71 10.08 10.45 5.87
N ASP A 72 10.37 11.18 6.94
CA ASP A 72 11.12 10.66 8.09
C ASP A 72 10.41 9.50 8.80
N THR A 73 9.08 9.48 8.79
CA THR A 73 8.27 8.45 9.46
C THR A 73 8.12 7.16 8.64
N TYR A 74 8.65 7.11 7.42
CA TYR A 74 8.39 6.02 6.48
C TYR A 74 8.71 4.62 7.05
N GLU A 75 9.89 4.46 7.66
CA GLU A 75 10.31 3.16 8.21
C GLU A 75 9.51 2.74 9.45
N ARG A 76 8.91 3.69 10.17
CA ARG A 76 8.01 3.42 11.29
C ARG A 76 6.61 3.03 10.80
N ASP A 77 6.12 3.72 9.77
CA ASP A 77 4.75 3.57 9.27
C ASP A 77 4.62 2.35 8.34
N TYR A 78 5.71 1.92 7.70
CA TYR A 78 5.76 0.81 6.74
C TYR A 78 6.73 -0.29 7.17
N SER A 79 6.21 -1.32 7.84
CA SER A 79 7.00 -2.49 8.25
C SER A 79 7.37 -3.39 7.06
N ARG A 80 8.63 -3.85 7.01
CA ARG A 80 9.18 -4.72 5.95
C ARG A 80 8.83 -6.20 6.15
N THR A 81 7.53 -6.52 6.18
CA THR A 81 7.03 -7.86 6.50
C THR A 81 6.83 -8.79 5.31
N PHE A 82 7.07 -8.31 4.09
CA PHE A 82 6.84 -9.09 2.88
C PHE A 82 7.99 -10.08 2.63
N THR A 83 7.65 -11.36 2.52
CA THR A 83 8.58 -12.41 2.10
C THR A 83 8.26 -12.83 0.67
N GLN A 84 9.25 -12.73 -0.22
CA GLN A 84 9.06 -13.05 -1.62
C GLN A 84 8.84 -14.57 -1.80
N PRO A 85 7.72 -15.01 -2.39
CA PRO A 85 7.53 -16.42 -2.70
C PRO A 85 8.41 -16.86 -3.88
N THR A 86 8.68 -18.15 -3.95
CA THR A 86 9.44 -18.78 -5.06
C THR A 86 8.68 -18.79 -6.39
N SER A 87 7.40 -18.41 -6.40
CA SER A 87 6.54 -18.37 -7.58
C SER A 87 5.93 -17.00 -7.79
N TYR A 88 5.44 -16.72 -8.99
CA TYR A 88 4.75 -15.46 -9.26
C TYR A 88 3.49 -15.28 -8.42
N LEU A 89 3.26 -14.04 -8.01
CA LEU A 89 2.07 -13.65 -7.26
C LEU A 89 0.83 -13.90 -8.11
N ARG A 90 0.01 -14.86 -7.69
CA ARG A 90 -1.35 -15.01 -8.21
C ARG A 90 -2.23 -14.06 -7.41
N GLY A 91 -2.52 -12.89 -7.99
CA GLY A 91 -3.36 -11.89 -7.35
C GLY A 91 -4.71 -12.47 -6.94
N ARG A 92 -5.09 -12.32 -5.68
CA ARG A 92 -6.50 -12.46 -5.29
C ARG A 92 -7.28 -11.32 -5.93
N GLY A 93 -8.53 -11.58 -6.33
CA GLY A 93 -9.44 -10.52 -6.76
C GLY A 93 -9.51 -9.40 -5.71
N ALA A 94 -9.66 -8.16 -6.19
CA ALA A 94 -9.70 -6.99 -5.34
C ALA A 94 -10.72 -7.19 -4.20
N ARG A 95 -10.22 -7.18 -2.96
CA ARG A 95 -10.97 -7.10 -1.71
C ARG A 95 -12.22 -7.99 -1.70
N ALA A 96 -12.03 -9.27 -1.37
CA ALA A 96 -13.16 -10.04 -0.86
C ALA A 96 -13.65 -9.29 0.38
N GLU A 97 -14.87 -8.75 0.35
CA GLU A 97 -15.62 -8.24 1.51
C GLU A 97 -15.95 -9.38 2.48
N LEU A 98 -14.98 -10.27 2.76
CA LEU A 98 -15.03 -11.19 3.89
C LEU A 98 -15.01 -10.27 5.12
N GLY A 99 -16.09 -10.33 5.90
CA GLY A 99 -16.49 -9.32 6.90
C GLY A 99 -15.56 -9.08 8.09
N GLU A 100 -14.27 -9.34 7.94
CA GLU A 100 -13.19 -9.01 8.86
C GLU A 100 -12.48 -7.69 8.48
N PHE A 101 -12.53 -7.28 7.21
CA PHE A 101 -11.92 -6.01 6.79
C PHE A 101 -12.76 -4.82 7.25
N ILE A 102 -12.17 -3.96 8.08
CA ILE A 102 -12.75 -2.70 8.54
C ILE A 102 -12.21 -1.60 7.61
N GLU A 103 -13.12 -0.93 6.89
CA GLU A 103 -12.78 0.17 5.97
C GLU A 103 -12.68 1.53 6.68
N TYR A 104 -13.21 1.63 7.90
CA TYR A 104 -13.22 2.87 8.66
C TYR A 104 -11.89 3.05 9.39
N ASP A 105 -11.23 4.18 9.15
CA ASP A 105 -10.05 4.64 9.89
C ASP A 105 -10.47 5.81 10.78
N LEU A 106 -9.98 5.87 12.02
CA LEU A 106 -10.29 6.97 12.94
C LEU A 106 -9.70 8.29 12.42
N ASP A 107 -10.50 9.34 12.48
CA ASP A 107 -10.01 10.71 12.26
C ASP A 107 -9.60 11.38 13.59
N ASN A 108 -9.08 12.61 13.52
CA ASN A 108 -8.61 13.33 14.71
C ASN A 108 -9.73 13.50 15.76
N GLU A 109 -10.98 13.74 15.34
CA GLU A 109 -12.11 13.89 16.26
C GLU A 109 -12.47 12.56 16.94
N ASP A 110 -12.35 11.44 16.21
CA ASP A 110 -12.52 10.09 16.76
C ASP A 110 -11.42 9.78 17.79
N GLU A 111 -10.17 10.17 17.50
CA GLU A 111 -9.02 9.98 18.40
C GLU A 111 -9.12 10.81 19.68
N ASP A 112 -9.57 12.07 19.58
CA ASP A 112 -9.80 12.92 20.75
C ASP A 112 -10.93 12.35 21.62
N TRP A 113 -12.03 11.90 21.00
CA TRP A 113 -13.17 11.32 21.71
C TRP A 113 -12.82 10.02 22.43
N ILE A 114 -12.08 9.10 21.79
CA ILE A 114 -11.69 7.84 22.42
C ILE A 114 -10.67 8.04 23.54
N GLN A 115 -9.81 9.05 23.44
CA GLN A 115 -8.91 9.44 24.53
C GLN A 115 -9.73 9.91 25.73
N GLU A 116 -10.66 10.84 25.54
CA GLU A 116 -11.52 11.36 26.60
C GLU A 116 -12.37 10.25 27.25
N PHE A 117 -12.97 9.39 26.44
CA PHE A 117 -13.81 8.28 26.90
C PHE A 117 -13.03 7.25 27.74
N ASN A 118 -11.73 7.08 27.48
CA ASN A 118 -10.87 6.14 28.19
C ASN A 118 -10.06 6.77 29.33
N ASN A 119 -10.27 8.05 29.64
CA ASN A 119 -9.47 8.80 30.63
C ASN A 119 -9.34 8.07 31.98
N GLU A 120 -10.43 7.49 32.49
CA GLU A 120 -10.41 6.79 33.78
C GLU A 120 -10.01 5.31 33.65
N LYS A 121 -10.49 4.64 32.59
CA LYS A 121 -10.23 3.22 32.32
C LYS A 121 -10.17 2.99 30.83
N LYS A 122 -9.19 2.20 30.38
CA LYS A 122 -9.12 1.73 28.98
C LYS A 122 -10.22 0.70 28.70
N ILE A 123 -11.41 1.20 28.41
CA ILE A 123 -12.62 0.41 28.16
C ILE A 123 -12.69 -0.01 26.69
N LEU A 124 -12.29 0.86 25.77
CA LEU A 124 -12.43 0.67 24.33
C LEU A 124 -11.08 0.84 23.61
N THR A 125 -10.67 -0.15 22.81
CA THR A 125 -9.45 -0.02 21.98
C THR A 125 -9.78 0.67 20.65
N PRO A 126 -8.81 1.37 20.01
CA PRO A 126 -9.03 2.03 18.72
C PRO A 126 -9.62 1.09 17.66
N GLU A 127 -9.10 -0.14 17.55
CA GLU A 127 -9.56 -1.10 16.54
C GLU A 127 -11.00 -1.56 16.78
N LYS A 128 -11.40 -1.68 18.05
CA LYS A 128 -12.79 -1.98 18.40
C LYS A 128 -13.70 -0.81 18.08
N PHE A 129 -13.24 0.42 18.30
CA PHE A 129 -13.99 1.63 17.97
C PHE A 129 -14.19 1.75 16.45
N GLU A 130 -13.13 1.58 15.65
CA GLU A 130 -13.20 1.50 14.18
C GLU A 130 -14.24 0.47 13.73
N ALA A 131 -14.19 -0.75 14.31
CA ALA A 131 -15.11 -1.82 13.98
C ALA A 131 -16.57 -1.45 14.27
N LEU A 132 -16.83 -0.78 15.39
CA LEU A 132 -18.17 -0.35 15.78
C LEU A 132 -18.70 0.74 14.83
N LEU A 133 -17.91 1.79 14.58
CA LEU A 133 -18.29 2.87 13.65
C LEU A 133 -18.55 2.34 12.24
N PHE A 134 -17.67 1.47 11.74
CA PHE A 134 -17.85 0.83 10.45
C PHE A 134 -19.17 0.04 10.36
N LYS A 135 -19.49 -0.76 11.39
CA LYS A 135 -20.72 -1.57 11.39
C LYS A 135 -21.97 -0.71 11.52
N LEU A 136 -21.95 0.34 12.34
CA LEU A 136 -23.06 1.30 12.44
C LEU A 136 -23.35 1.92 11.07
N GLU A 137 -22.31 2.34 10.35
CA GLU A 137 -22.45 2.93 9.02
C GLU A 137 -23.06 1.95 8.00
N VAL A 138 -22.60 0.69 8.01
CA VAL A 138 -23.13 -0.37 7.14
C VAL A 138 -24.57 -0.73 7.51
N LEU A 139 -24.91 -0.77 8.79
CA LEU A 139 -26.27 -1.06 9.27
C LEU A 139 -27.25 0.05 8.89
N ASP A 140 -26.85 1.31 9.04
CA ASP A 140 -27.64 2.46 8.61
C ASP A 140 -27.87 2.45 7.10
N HIS A 141 -26.84 2.11 6.31
CA HIS A 141 -27.00 1.93 4.87
C HIS A 141 -28.04 0.86 4.54
N LYS A 142 -27.94 -0.32 5.17
CA LYS A 142 -28.93 -1.40 4.97
C LYS A 142 -30.34 -1.01 5.43
N ALA A 143 -30.47 -0.20 6.48
CA ALA A 143 -31.76 0.33 6.90
C ALA A 143 -32.35 1.26 5.82
N ARG A 144 -31.54 2.14 5.22
CA ARG A 144 -31.92 3.00 4.10
C ARG A 144 -32.31 2.22 2.85
N GLU A 145 -31.56 1.19 2.49
CA GLU A 145 -31.90 0.33 1.35
C GLU A 145 -33.23 -0.39 1.57
N ARG A 146 -33.48 -0.95 2.77
CA ARG A 146 -34.74 -1.61 3.10
C ARG A 146 -35.94 -0.65 3.11
N ALA A 147 -35.73 0.60 3.52
CA ALA A 147 -36.76 1.63 3.49
C ALA A 147 -37.03 2.17 2.07
N GLY A 148 -36.24 1.77 1.06
CA GLY A 148 -36.32 2.33 -0.29
C GLY A 148 -35.80 3.76 -0.40
N ILE A 149 -35.12 4.28 0.62
CA ILE A 149 -34.59 5.64 0.69
C ILE A 149 -33.11 5.61 0.28
N ILE A 150 -32.85 5.22 -0.98
CA ILE A 150 -31.53 5.41 -1.58
C ILE A 150 -31.60 6.73 -2.33
N MET A 151 -31.09 7.80 -1.71
CA MET A 151 -31.02 9.12 -2.34
C MET A 151 -30.25 8.99 -3.67
N PRO A 152 -30.81 9.43 -4.81
CA PRO A 152 -30.25 9.11 -6.12
C PRO A 152 -29.02 9.95 -6.49
N THR A 153 -28.78 11.08 -5.80
CA THR A 153 -27.75 12.04 -6.19
C THR A 153 -27.01 12.65 -5.00
N LEU A 154 -25.73 12.94 -5.22
CA LEU A 154 -24.85 13.65 -4.29
C LEU A 154 -25.34 15.08 -4.04
N GLY A 155 -25.46 15.47 -2.76
CA GLY A 155 -25.76 16.85 -2.34
C GLY A 155 -26.97 16.96 -1.40
N SER A 156 -27.91 16.02 -1.45
CA SER A 156 -29.04 15.98 -0.53
C SER A 156 -28.61 15.47 0.86
N PRO A 157 -29.11 16.06 1.96
CA PRO A 157 -28.90 15.54 3.30
C PRO A 157 -29.37 14.08 3.41
N VAL A 158 -28.52 13.20 3.93
CA VAL A 158 -28.82 11.78 4.12
C VAL A 158 -29.11 11.53 5.61
N PRO A 159 -30.40 11.37 5.98
CA PRO A 159 -30.78 11.17 7.37
C PRO A 159 -30.27 9.84 7.91
N VAL A 160 -30.09 9.78 9.23
CA VAL A 160 -29.81 8.54 9.96
C VAL A 160 -31.13 7.83 10.21
N LEU A 161 -31.24 6.57 9.76
CA LEU A 161 -32.44 5.74 9.96
C LEU A 161 -32.21 4.61 10.95
N LEU A 162 -30.95 4.26 11.21
CA LEU A 162 -30.63 3.27 12.23
C LEU A 162 -31.14 3.76 13.59
N GLN A 163 -31.94 2.92 14.25
CA GLN A 163 -32.33 3.12 15.64
C GLN A 163 -31.35 2.40 16.56
N LEU A 164 -31.25 2.90 17.80
CA LEU A 164 -30.36 2.36 18.82
C LEU A 164 -30.67 0.89 19.11
N ASP A 165 -31.94 0.53 19.30
CA ASP A 165 -32.32 -0.83 19.68
C ASP A 165 -31.90 -1.84 18.61
N SER A 166 -32.14 -1.50 17.33
CA SER A 166 -31.69 -2.31 16.18
C SER A 166 -30.17 -2.39 16.07
N ALA A 167 -29.46 -1.29 16.38
CA ALA A 167 -28.01 -1.27 16.39
C ALA A 167 -27.44 -2.17 17.49
N VAL A 168 -28.01 -2.09 18.70
CA VAL A 168 -27.61 -2.91 19.84
C VAL A 168 -27.84 -4.38 19.52
N GLU A 169 -29.04 -4.76 19.05
CA GLU A 169 -29.36 -6.12 18.65
C GLU A 169 -28.35 -6.69 17.65
N ALA A 170 -28.01 -5.94 16.60
CA ALA A 170 -27.05 -6.37 15.60
C ALA A 170 -25.60 -6.46 16.12
N LEU A 171 -25.24 -5.68 17.16
CA LEU A 171 -23.89 -5.59 17.70
C LEU A 171 -23.67 -6.44 18.96
N GLN A 172 -24.69 -7.12 19.50
CA GLN A 172 -24.57 -8.01 20.67
C GLN A 172 -23.46 -9.06 20.54
N SER A 173 -23.20 -9.53 19.32
CA SER A 173 -22.14 -10.51 19.02
C SER A 173 -20.70 -10.03 19.30
N HIS A 174 -20.49 -8.74 19.55
CA HIS A 174 -19.14 -8.15 19.72
C HIS A 174 -18.64 -8.12 21.16
N SER A 175 -19.39 -8.72 22.11
CA SER A 175 -19.03 -8.76 23.54
C SER A 175 -18.71 -7.37 24.12
N VAL A 176 -19.43 -6.33 23.69
CA VAL A 176 -19.30 -4.96 24.19
C VAL A 176 -20.41 -4.67 25.19
N LYS A 177 -20.09 -3.98 26.29
CA LYS A 177 -21.09 -3.57 27.29
C LYS A 177 -22.10 -2.60 26.65
N TYR A 178 -23.37 -2.75 27.01
CA TYR A 178 -24.45 -1.89 26.50
C TYR A 178 -24.14 -0.39 26.67
N ALA A 179 -23.65 0.03 27.84
CA ALA A 179 -23.31 1.44 28.09
C ALA A 179 -22.26 2.00 27.11
N VAL A 180 -21.28 1.17 26.70
CA VAL A 180 -20.26 1.59 25.74
C VAL A 180 -20.85 1.69 24.33
N LEU A 181 -21.67 0.71 23.93
CA LEU A 181 -22.39 0.75 22.66
C LEU A 181 -23.29 1.97 22.57
N GLN A 182 -23.98 2.32 23.67
CA GLN A 182 -24.83 3.50 23.77
C GLN A 182 -24.04 4.79 23.51
N SER A 183 -22.91 4.96 24.21
CA SER A 183 -22.04 6.13 24.05
C SER A 183 -21.49 6.24 22.64
N VAL A 184 -20.99 5.14 22.07
CA VAL A 184 -20.46 5.10 20.70
C VAL A 184 -21.56 5.41 19.67
N TYR A 185 -22.76 4.83 19.85
CA TYR A 185 -23.90 5.10 18.98
C TYR A 185 -24.30 6.57 19.01
N ASN A 186 -24.39 7.17 20.21
CA ASN A 186 -24.74 8.58 20.36
C ASN A 186 -23.69 9.49 19.69
N TYR A 187 -22.41 9.21 19.93
CA TYR A 187 -21.30 9.91 19.26
C TYR A 187 -21.42 9.83 17.73
N TRP A 188 -21.51 8.60 17.19
CA TRP A 188 -21.64 8.37 15.76
C TRP A 188 -22.88 9.06 15.16
N LYS A 189 -24.02 8.98 15.86
CA LYS A 189 -25.27 9.61 15.43
C LYS A 189 -25.13 11.12 15.35
N THR A 190 -24.58 11.76 16.39
CA THR A 190 -24.32 13.22 16.39
C THR A 190 -23.34 13.60 15.27
N LYS A 191 -22.26 12.82 15.09
CA LYS A 191 -21.30 13.02 14.00
C LYS A 191 -21.98 12.93 12.63
N ARG A 192 -22.83 11.91 12.42
CA ARG A 192 -23.60 11.71 11.18
C ARG A 192 -24.62 12.80 10.93
N GLU A 193 -25.33 13.26 11.96
CA GLU A 193 -26.28 14.38 11.89
C GLU A 193 -25.58 15.70 11.59
N ARG A 194 -24.36 15.93 12.10
CA ARG A 194 -23.57 17.11 11.71
C ARG A 194 -23.09 17.02 10.26
N TRP A 195 -22.63 15.84 9.84
CA TRP A 195 -22.04 15.63 8.51
C TRP A 195 -23.08 15.56 7.38
N GLN A 196 -24.32 15.17 7.69
CA GLN A 196 -25.45 15.06 6.75
C GLN A 196 -25.20 14.16 5.52
N LYS A 197 -24.18 13.31 5.56
CA LYS A 197 -23.86 12.31 4.54
C LYS A 197 -23.17 11.10 5.17
N PRO A 198 -23.22 9.92 4.53
CA PRO A 198 -22.48 8.77 5.00
C PRO A 198 -20.99 9.09 5.16
N ILE A 199 -20.35 8.61 6.23
CA ILE A 199 -18.93 8.88 6.48
C ILE A 199 -18.09 8.12 5.44
N LEU A 200 -18.43 6.84 5.20
CA LEU A 200 -17.77 6.01 4.21
C LEU A 200 -18.11 6.48 2.79
N ARG A 201 -17.07 6.82 2.02
CA ARG A 201 -17.21 7.37 0.67
C ARG A 201 -18.00 6.46 -0.30
N ARG A 202 -17.86 5.15 -0.16
CA ARG A 202 -18.55 4.15 -1.00
C ARG A 202 -20.07 4.13 -0.79
N LEU A 203 -20.52 4.52 0.41
CA LEU A 203 -21.93 4.54 0.77
C LEU A 203 -22.60 5.89 0.47
N GLN A 204 -21.82 6.89 0.06
CA GLN A 204 -22.34 8.18 -0.37
C GLN A 204 -22.97 8.06 -1.76
N PRO A 205 -24.08 8.78 -2.01
CA PRO A 205 -24.74 8.76 -3.29
C PRO A 205 -23.81 9.25 -4.41
N PRO A 206 -23.95 8.69 -5.63
CA PRO A 206 -23.10 9.07 -6.74
C PRO A 206 -23.34 10.52 -7.19
N PRO A 207 -22.33 11.20 -7.75
CA PRO A 207 -22.54 12.51 -8.35
C PRO A 207 -23.49 12.41 -9.56
N PRO A 208 -24.35 13.42 -9.79
CA PRO A 208 -25.26 13.42 -10.92
C PRO A 208 -24.48 13.49 -12.25
N VAL A 209 -25.09 12.94 -13.32
CA VAL A 209 -24.48 12.81 -14.64
C VAL A 209 -24.09 14.15 -15.26
N ASN A 210 -24.89 15.18 -14.97
CA ASN A 210 -24.81 16.52 -15.56
C ASN A 210 -24.09 17.53 -14.67
N ASP A 211 -23.54 17.11 -13.52
CA ASP A 211 -22.84 18.06 -12.67
C ASP A 211 -21.50 18.49 -13.31
N THR A 212 -21.23 19.79 -13.25
CA THR A 212 -20.10 20.47 -13.91
C THR A 212 -18.88 20.57 -12.98
N ASN A 213 -19.03 20.23 -11.70
CA ASN A 213 -17.97 20.34 -10.71
C ASN A 213 -16.76 19.43 -11.07
N PRO A 214 -15.55 19.99 -11.23
CA PRO A 214 -14.36 19.22 -11.58
C PRO A 214 -13.89 18.25 -10.48
N TYR A 215 -14.29 18.47 -9.23
CA TYR A 215 -13.94 17.60 -8.09
C TYR A 215 -14.80 16.32 -8.02
N ASN A 216 -15.93 16.28 -8.72
CA ASN A 216 -16.84 15.15 -8.72
C ASN A 216 -16.55 14.22 -9.91
N VAL A 217 -15.95 13.08 -9.60
CA VAL A 217 -15.53 12.03 -10.57
C VAL A 217 -16.44 10.79 -10.49
N PHE A 218 -16.29 9.87 -11.45
CA PHE A 218 -17.03 8.60 -11.52
C PHE A 218 -18.57 8.74 -11.57
N ARG A 219 -19.06 9.79 -12.24
CA ARG A 219 -20.49 9.99 -12.53
C ARG A 219 -21.07 8.74 -13.21
N PRO A 220 -22.09 8.07 -12.64
CA PRO A 220 -22.75 6.95 -13.30
C PRO A 220 -23.38 7.45 -14.60
N ARG A 221 -22.85 7.05 -15.75
CA ARG A 221 -23.44 7.40 -17.03
C ARG A 221 -24.41 6.31 -17.43
N GLU A 222 -25.71 6.64 -17.48
CA GLU A 222 -26.77 5.72 -17.95
C GLU A 222 -26.47 5.11 -19.32
N LYS A 223 -25.68 5.79 -20.17
CA LYS A 223 -25.37 5.34 -21.54
C LYS A 223 -24.50 4.08 -21.63
N ALA A 224 -23.90 3.60 -20.54
CA ALA A 224 -23.28 2.26 -20.51
C ALA A 224 -24.31 1.14 -20.26
N HIS A 225 -25.55 1.49 -19.93
CA HIS A 225 -26.63 0.55 -19.61
C HIS A 225 -27.95 0.94 -20.30
N ARG A 226 -27.91 1.31 -21.58
CA ARG A 226 -28.73 0.46 -22.45
C ARG A 226 -28.10 -0.91 -22.27
N LEU A 227 -28.67 -1.73 -21.38
CA LEU A 227 -28.64 -3.17 -21.60
C LEU A 227 -28.84 -3.28 -23.09
N HIS A 228 -27.84 -3.76 -23.81
CA HIS A 228 -27.95 -3.91 -25.22
C HIS A 228 -28.92 -5.08 -25.42
N THR A 229 -30.20 -4.83 -25.15
CA THR A 229 -31.32 -5.76 -25.22
C THR A 229 -31.53 -6.21 -26.67
N ARG A 230 -30.90 -5.54 -27.63
CA ARG A 230 -30.84 -5.93 -29.04
C ARG A 230 -29.71 -6.90 -29.41
N ARG A 231 -28.72 -7.17 -28.54
CA ARG A 231 -27.74 -8.29 -28.70
C ARG A 231 -27.69 -9.22 -27.49
N MET A 232 -28.50 -8.94 -26.47
CA MET A 232 -29.10 -9.94 -25.57
C MET A 232 -30.35 -10.58 -26.18
N GLN A 233 -30.74 -10.17 -27.39
CA GLN A 233 -31.73 -10.88 -28.18
C GLN A 233 -31.09 -12.20 -28.62
N ARG A 234 -31.40 -13.26 -27.86
CA ARG A 234 -31.00 -14.68 -28.04
C ARG A 234 -29.77 -15.20 -27.28
N ARG A 235 -29.63 -14.88 -25.99
CA ARG A 235 -29.24 -15.92 -25.02
C ARG A 235 -30.53 -16.56 -24.50
N GLU A 236 -31.11 -17.46 -25.30
CA GLU A 236 -32.20 -18.29 -24.81
C GLU A 236 -31.71 -19.05 -23.57
N ASN A 237 -32.61 -19.29 -22.62
CA ASN A 237 -32.37 -20.21 -21.52
C ASN A 237 -32.16 -21.62 -22.10
N ASN A 238 -30.93 -21.89 -22.52
CA ASN A 238 -30.55 -23.09 -23.23
C ASN A 238 -30.24 -24.17 -22.19
N VAL A 239 -30.92 -25.31 -22.29
CA VAL A 239 -30.71 -26.49 -21.44
C VAL A 239 -29.23 -26.86 -21.34
N GLN A 240 -28.45 -26.70 -22.42
CA GLN A 240 -27.00 -26.95 -22.42
C GLN A 240 -26.22 -25.97 -21.52
N SER A 241 -26.63 -24.70 -21.44
CA SER A 241 -26.01 -23.71 -20.56
C SER A 241 -26.35 -23.98 -19.09
N PHE A 242 -27.59 -24.42 -18.81
CA PHE A 242 -28.01 -24.85 -17.49
C PHE A 242 -27.26 -26.10 -17.02
N GLU A 243 -27.09 -27.11 -17.87
CA GLU A 243 -26.29 -28.30 -17.54
C GLU A 243 -24.81 -27.96 -17.32
N LYS A 244 -24.24 -27.03 -18.10
CA LYS A 244 -22.90 -26.50 -17.84
C LYS A 244 -22.82 -25.81 -16.47
N LEU A 245 -23.82 -25.01 -16.08
CA LEU A 245 -23.87 -24.39 -14.75
C LEU A 245 -23.99 -25.43 -13.63
N ARG A 246 -24.81 -26.47 -13.81
CA ARG A 246 -24.88 -27.59 -12.86
C ARG A 246 -23.52 -28.28 -12.72
N LYS A 247 -22.80 -28.51 -13.82
CA LYS A 247 -21.44 -29.07 -13.78
C LYS A 247 -20.47 -28.15 -13.05
N VAL A 248 -20.49 -26.84 -13.32
CA VAL A 248 -19.66 -25.85 -12.61
C VAL A 248 -19.96 -25.86 -11.12
N ARG A 249 -21.25 -25.87 -10.72
CA ARG A 249 -21.63 -25.96 -9.31
C ARG A 249 -21.07 -27.22 -8.64
N ARG A 250 -21.25 -28.40 -9.25
CA ARG A 250 -20.68 -29.66 -8.72
C ARG A 250 -19.16 -29.59 -8.59
N ASN A 251 -18.45 -29.04 -9.58
CA ASN A 251 -17.00 -28.89 -9.52
C ASN A 251 -16.55 -27.91 -8.42
N LEU A 252 -17.29 -26.82 -8.21
CA LEU A 252 -17.02 -25.87 -7.12
C LEU A 252 -17.31 -26.49 -5.76
N ASP A 253 -18.38 -27.28 -5.63
CA ASP A 253 -18.68 -28.02 -4.39
C ASP A 253 -17.57 -29.03 -4.08
N GLN A 254 -17.07 -29.76 -5.08
CA GLN A 254 -15.92 -30.66 -4.91
C GLN A 254 -14.65 -29.90 -4.51
N ALA A 255 -14.34 -28.79 -5.18
CA ALA A 255 -13.19 -27.95 -4.83
C ALA A 255 -13.32 -27.39 -3.40
N LYS A 256 -14.52 -26.98 -2.99
CA LYS A 256 -14.82 -26.53 -1.63
C LYS A 256 -14.55 -27.64 -0.61
N THR A 257 -15.01 -28.87 -0.85
CA THR A 257 -14.74 -30.01 0.05
C THR A 257 -13.25 -30.27 0.22
N VAL A 258 -12.46 -30.22 -0.87
CA VAL A 258 -11.00 -30.38 -0.80
C VAL A 258 -10.36 -29.25 0.00
N LEU A 259 -10.79 -28.01 -0.20
CA LEU A 259 -10.30 -26.85 0.55
C LEU A 259 -10.66 -26.95 2.05
N GLU A 260 -11.87 -27.36 2.40
CA GLU A 260 -12.28 -27.56 3.79
C GLU A 260 -11.46 -28.67 4.47
N ALA A 261 -11.19 -29.77 3.77
CA ALA A 261 -10.32 -30.83 4.28
C ALA A 261 -8.88 -30.34 4.47
N LEU A 262 -8.35 -29.52 3.55
CA LEU A 262 -7.04 -28.89 3.70
C LEU A 262 -6.99 -27.95 4.90
N VAL A 263 -7.99 -27.09 5.10
CA VAL A 263 -8.07 -26.21 6.27
C VAL A 263 -8.06 -27.03 7.55
N LYS A 264 -8.93 -28.04 7.68
CA LYS A 264 -8.96 -28.94 8.85
C LYS A 264 -7.62 -29.63 9.09
N ARG A 265 -6.94 -30.06 8.03
CA ARG A 265 -5.61 -30.69 8.13
C ARG A 265 -4.57 -29.72 8.69
N GLU A 266 -4.51 -28.49 8.18
CA GLU A 266 -3.54 -27.50 8.67
C GLU A 266 -3.88 -26.99 10.08
N GLU A 267 -5.17 -26.90 10.44
CA GLU A 267 -5.60 -26.65 11.82
C GLU A 267 -5.16 -27.77 12.76
N LYS A 268 -5.36 -29.03 12.38
CA LYS A 268 -4.96 -30.16 13.22
C LYS A 268 -3.44 -30.26 13.40
N LYS A 269 -2.66 -29.98 12.35
CA LYS A 269 -1.20 -29.88 12.46
C LYS A 269 -0.79 -28.80 13.46
N ARG A 270 -1.43 -27.62 13.42
CA ARG A 270 -1.17 -26.55 14.37
C ARG A 270 -1.47 -26.99 15.81
N GLU A 271 -2.60 -27.67 16.04
CA GLU A 271 -2.94 -28.21 17.37
C GLU A 271 -1.91 -29.26 17.85
N VAL A 272 -1.46 -30.16 16.98
CA VAL A 272 -0.43 -31.15 17.32
C VAL A 272 0.87 -30.45 17.75
N MET A 273 1.33 -29.48 16.97
CA MET A 273 2.52 -28.69 17.32
C MET A 273 2.34 -27.95 18.66
N GLU A 274 1.16 -27.39 18.92
CA GLU A 274 0.85 -26.73 20.20
C GLU A 274 0.87 -27.71 21.37
N CYS A 275 0.30 -28.91 21.20
CA CYS A 275 0.36 -29.99 22.19
C CYS A 275 1.80 -30.43 22.47
N GLU A 276 2.63 -30.60 21.43
CA GLU A 276 4.05 -30.95 21.58
C GLU A 276 4.82 -29.88 22.38
N VAL A 277 4.64 -28.61 22.04
CA VAL A 277 5.26 -27.49 22.78
C VAL A 277 4.78 -27.46 24.23
N ASN A 278 3.48 -27.68 24.47
CA ASN A 278 2.93 -27.71 25.83
C ASN A 278 3.44 -28.90 26.63
N LEU A 279 3.56 -30.08 26.01
CA LEU A 279 4.16 -31.26 26.63
C LEU A 279 5.60 -30.99 27.04
N GLN A 280 6.42 -30.43 26.15
CA GLN A 280 7.81 -30.07 26.46
C GLN A 280 7.90 -29.05 27.60
N ARG A 281 7.04 -28.02 27.60
CA ARG A 281 6.96 -27.03 28.70
C ARG A 281 6.59 -27.70 30.02
N ASN A 282 5.62 -28.61 30.00
CA ASN A 282 5.21 -29.33 31.20
C ASN A 282 6.32 -30.26 31.69
N GLN A 283 6.96 -31.03 30.80
CA GLN A 283 8.11 -31.84 31.14
C GLN A 283 9.21 -31.01 31.79
N MET A 284 9.54 -29.83 31.26
CA MET A 284 10.52 -28.93 31.89
C MET A 284 10.07 -28.42 33.27
N LYS A 285 8.78 -28.12 33.46
CA LYS A 285 8.24 -27.67 34.75
C LYS A 285 8.20 -28.76 35.82
N TYR A 286 7.92 -29.99 35.41
CA TYR A 286 7.73 -31.14 36.30
C TYR A 286 8.94 -32.09 36.31
N LYS A 287 10.12 -31.69 35.79
CA LYS A 287 11.34 -32.46 35.98
C LYS A 287 11.62 -32.56 37.49
N ASP A 288 11.55 -33.78 38.00
CA ASP A 288 11.98 -34.13 39.35
C ASP A 288 13.51 -33.94 39.43
N PRO A 289 14.07 -33.22 40.41
CA PRO A 289 15.53 -33.04 40.56
C PRO A 289 16.33 -34.34 40.65
N LEU A 290 15.66 -35.48 40.89
CA LEU A 290 16.26 -36.79 41.10
C LEU A 290 15.99 -37.79 39.96
N GLU A 291 15.27 -37.42 38.89
CA GLU A 291 15.08 -38.32 37.75
C GLU A 291 16.37 -38.42 36.90
N PRO A 292 16.86 -39.63 36.57
CA PRO A 292 18.03 -39.79 35.71
C PRO A 292 17.72 -39.25 34.31
N VAL A 293 18.34 -38.12 33.99
CA VAL A 293 18.27 -37.47 32.68
C VAL A 293 18.66 -38.47 31.60
N PHE A 294 17.70 -38.93 30.79
CA PHE A 294 17.98 -39.69 29.57
C PHE A 294 19.02 -38.93 28.76
N LEU A 295 20.20 -39.53 28.59
CA LEU A 295 21.41 -38.89 28.01
C LEU A 295 21.17 -38.31 26.61
N PHE A 296 20.13 -38.77 25.92
CA PHE A 296 19.73 -38.34 24.58
C PHE A 296 18.79 -37.12 24.57
N THR A 297 18.37 -36.62 25.74
CA THR A 297 17.50 -35.45 25.90
C THR A 297 18.19 -34.24 26.55
N ARG A 298 19.50 -34.35 26.83
CA ARG A 298 20.28 -33.18 27.21
C ARG A 298 20.39 -32.24 26.01
N PRO A 299 20.15 -30.93 26.17
CA PRO A 299 20.57 -29.95 25.18
C PRO A 299 22.05 -30.19 24.88
N LEU A 300 22.38 -30.23 23.59
CA LEU A 300 23.74 -30.37 23.13
C LEU A 300 24.62 -29.29 23.77
N ASP A 301 25.67 -29.70 24.49
CA ASP A 301 26.56 -28.79 25.21
C ASP A 301 27.49 -28.07 24.22
N PRO A 302 27.33 -26.75 23.98
CA PRO A 302 28.07 -26.03 22.95
C PRO A 302 29.59 -26.10 23.17
N GLY A 303 30.06 -26.19 24.42
CA GLY A 303 31.48 -26.28 24.75
C GLY A 303 32.11 -27.61 24.29
N LYS A 304 31.35 -28.70 24.32
CA LYS A 304 31.82 -30.02 23.86
C LYS A 304 31.85 -30.14 22.34
N PHE A 305 30.95 -29.44 21.64
CA PHE A 305 30.97 -29.34 20.18
C PHE A 305 32.13 -28.46 19.69
N ALA A 306 32.40 -27.35 20.37
CA ALA A 306 33.56 -26.50 20.11
C ALA A 306 34.88 -27.26 20.32
N ALA A 307 34.98 -28.06 21.39
CA ALA A 307 36.14 -28.91 21.65
C ALA A 307 36.33 -30.03 20.59
N ALA A 308 35.24 -30.48 19.96
CA ALA A 308 35.26 -31.46 18.87
C ALA A 308 35.39 -30.81 17.47
N GLY A 309 35.55 -29.48 17.37
CA GLY A 309 35.71 -28.76 16.11
C GLY A 309 34.43 -28.60 15.28
N ILE A 310 33.25 -28.85 15.86
CA ILE A 310 31.96 -28.76 15.18
C ILE A 310 31.29 -27.44 15.58
N ALA A 311 31.34 -26.44 14.71
CA ALA A 311 30.67 -25.15 14.93
C ALA A 311 29.36 -25.06 14.12
N PRO A 312 28.24 -24.62 14.72
CA PRO A 312 27.03 -24.31 13.94
C PRO A 312 27.29 -23.12 13.01
N PRO A 313 26.71 -23.09 11.80
CA PRO A 313 26.83 -21.97 10.89
C PRO A 313 26.24 -20.71 11.55
N THR A 314 27.00 -19.61 11.55
CA THR A 314 26.58 -18.33 12.13
C THR A 314 25.31 -17.83 11.43
N PRO A 315 24.18 -17.66 12.14
CA PRO A 315 23.02 -17.01 11.56
C PRO A 315 23.30 -15.51 11.37
N PRO A 316 22.65 -14.86 10.39
CA PRO A 316 22.78 -13.41 10.21
C PRO A 316 22.20 -12.70 11.43
N VAL A 317 22.89 -11.65 11.88
CA VAL A 317 22.47 -10.83 13.02
C VAL A 317 21.25 -10.01 12.62
N ASP A 318 20.06 -10.47 13.03
CA ASP A 318 18.86 -9.66 13.07
C ASP A 318 18.48 -9.44 14.55
N ASN A 319 18.53 -8.17 14.98
CA ASN A 319 18.11 -7.75 16.31
C ASN A 319 16.60 -8.02 16.50
N GLU A 320 16.27 -8.94 17.40
CA GLU A 320 14.91 -9.10 17.91
C GLU A 320 14.60 -7.98 18.91
N THR A 321 13.54 -7.21 18.68
CA THR A 321 12.58 -6.79 19.72
C THR A 321 11.41 -6.03 19.10
N SER A 322 10.34 -6.75 18.75
CA SER A 322 8.94 -6.34 19.00
C SER A 322 7.96 -7.31 18.34
N LYS A 323 7.15 -8.00 19.14
CA LYS A 323 5.90 -8.61 18.68
C LYS A 323 4.94 -7.49 18.27
N LEU A 324 4.75 -7.22 16.98
CA LEU A 324 3.65 -6.38 16.52
C LEU A 324 2.98 -6.95 15.27
N ARG A 325 1.65 -6.81 15.27
CA ARG A 325 0.72 -7.35 14.27
C ARG A 325 0.92 -6.68 12.92
N TYR A 326 0.82 -7.50 11.89
CA TYR A 326 0.89 -7.15 10.48
C TYR A 326 -0.30 -6.27 10.05
N ARG A 327 -0.07 -5.22 9.26
CA ARG A 327 -1.10 -4.55 8.43
C ARG A 327 -0.48 -4.13 7.09
N PHE A 328 -0.94 -4.74 5.99
CA PHE A 328 -0.51 -4.39 4.64
C PHE A 328 -1.21 -3.10 4.18
N HIS A 329 -0.46 -2.06 3.86
CA HIS A 329 -0.96 -0.86 3.18
C HIS A 329 -0.29 -0.73 1.80
N GLY A 330 -0.94 -1.28 0.76
CA GLY A 330 -0.59 -0.96 -0.62
C GLY A 330 -1.33 0.30 -1.08
N ARG A 331 -0.61 1.39 -1.39
CA ARG A 331 -1.19 2.55 -2.07
C ARG A 331 -1.13 2.33 -3.60
N ILE A 332 -2.27 2.49 -4.26
CA ILE A 332 -2.38 2.55 -5.72
C ILE A 332 -2.44 4.03 -6.12
N GLY A 333 -1.49 4.49 -6.93
CA GLY A 333 -1.56 5.79 -7.60
C GLY A 333 -2.59 5.80 -8.72
N ARG A 334 -3.18 6.97 -9.00
CA ARG A 334 -4.14 7.17 -10.10
C ARG A 334 -3.48 6.80 -11.44
N GLY A 335 -3.95 5.71 -12.07
CA GLY A 335 -3.49 5.27 -13.38
C GLY A 335 -3.10 3.79 -13.49
N GLY A 336 -3.14 3.01 -12.40
CA GLY A 336 -2.93 1.55 -12.46
C GLY A 336 -1.51 1.12 -12.85
N ARG A 337 -0.52 2.03 -12.82
CA ARG A 337 0.89 1.69 -13.00
C ARG A 337 1.54 1.48 -11.64
N ILE A 338 2.17 0.32 -11.47
CA ILE A 338 3.05 0.00 -10.36
C ILE A 338 4.43 0.53 -10.73
N VAL A 339 4.97 1.47 -9.95
CA VAL A 339 6.36 1.92 -10.09
C VAL A 339 7.21 0.97 -9.27
N PHE A 340 8.15 0.28 -9.92
CA PHE A 340 9.24 -0.40 -9.23
C PHE A 340 10.39 0.59 -9.14
N ASP A 341 10.79 0.96 -7.93
CA ASP A 341 12.12 1.50 -7.72
C ASP A 341 13.11 0.40 -8.12
N ARG A 342 13.95 0.69 -9.12
CA ARG A 342 14.99 -0.24 -9.56
C ARG A 342 16.08 -0.26 -8.50
N TRP A 343 15.92 -1.11 -7.49
CA TRP A 343 17.00 -1.45 -6.57
C TRP A 343 17.94 -2.43 -7.27
N ASN A 344 19.14 -1.97 -7.60
CA ASN A 344 20.17 -2.81 -8.21
C ASN A 344 20.95 -3.54 -7.10
N HIS A 345 20.73 -4.85 -6.94
CA HIS A 345 21.31 -5.65 -5.85
C HIS A 345 22.82 -5.94 -5.97
N LEU A 346 23.50 -5.42 -7.01
CA LEU A 346 24.87 -5.82 -7.33
C LEU A 346 25.98 -4.86 -6.86
N LEU A 347 25.66 -3.68 -6.30
CA LEU A 347 26.68 -2.75 -5.80
C LEU A 347 26.40 -2.39 -4.34
N ARG A 348 26.93 -3.22 -3.44
CA ARG A 348 26.89 -3.01 -1.98
C ARG A 348 28.09 -2.18 -1.53
N SER A 349 28.27 -0.98 -2.08
CA SER A 349 29.19 0.06 -1.58
C SER A 349 28.90 1.43 -2.23
N PRO A 350 29.17 2.56 -1.54
CA PRO A 350 29.04 3.88 -2.12
C PRO A 350 30.31 4.17 -2.94
N SER A 351 30.19 4.30 -4.27
CA SER A 351 31.28 4.79 -5.10
C SER A 351 30.85 5.98 -5.94
N SER A 352 31.58 7.07 -5.67
CA SER A 352 31.97 8.15 -6.57
C SER A 352 31.84 7.85 -8.06
N HIS A 353 31.42 8.89 -8.79
CA HIS A 353 31.48 9.04 -10.24
C HIS A 353 32.62 8.27 -10.92
N ASP A 354 32.27 7.44 -11.90
CA ASP A 354 33.03 7.37 -13.14
C ASP A 354 32.14 6.90 -14.30
N ASN A 355 32.21 7.65 -15.40
CA ASN A 355 31.57 7.35 -16.67
C ASN A 355 32.39 6.28 -17.41
N SER A 356 31.80 5.13 -17.69
CA SER A 356 32.29 4.26 -18.77
C SER A 356 31.11 3.68 -19.56
N CYS A 357 30.98 4.13 -20.81
CA CYS A 357 30.11 3.57 -21.83
C CYS A 357 30.36 2.06 -22.02
N ILE A 358 29.28 1.29 -22.09
CA ILE A 358 29.30 -0.08 -22.65
C ILE A 358 28.73 0.02 -24.08
N PRO A 359 29.42 -0.51 -25.11
CA PRO A 359 28.98 -0.43 -26.50
C PRO A 359 27.77 -1.35 -26.78
N PRO A 360 26.97 -1.07 -27.83
CA PRO A 360 25.82 -1.89 -28.18
C PRO A 360 26.25 -3.24 -28.77
N ASN A 361 25.68 -4.33 -28.25
CA ASN A 361 25.84 -5.68 -28.81
C ASN A 361 25.23 -5.81 -30.23
N PRO A 362 25.82 -6.62 -31.11
CA PRO A 362 25.44 -6.72 -32.52
C PRO A 362 24.10 -7.46 -32.74
N ARG A 363 23.37 -7.06 -33.78
CA ARG A 363 22.11 -7.69 -34.22
C ARG A 363 22.35 -9.13 -34.72
N PRO A 364 21.44 -10.08 -34.48
CA PRO A 364 21.48 -11.38 -35.14
C PRO A 364 20.96 -11.29 -36.59
N LEU A 365 21.66 -11.94 -37.52
CA LEU A 365 21.26 -12.17 -38.92
C LEU A 365 20.35 -13.43 -39.04
N PRO A 366 19.57 -13.57 -40.14
CA PRO A 366 18.31 -14.30 -40.15
C PRO A 366 18.42 -15.81 -40.47
N HIS A 367 17.33 -16.49 -40.10
CA HIS A 367 16.95 -17.88 -40.37
C HIS A 367 17.48 -18.51 -41.67
N LEU A 368 18.11 -19.68 -41.53
CA LEU A 368 18.19 -20.70 -42.57
C LEU A 368 17.12 -21.76 -42.31
N VAL A 369 16.19 -21.83 -43.25
CA VAL A 369 15.23 -22.92 -43.46
C VAL A 369 15.97 -24.00 -44.23
N GLU A 370 15.96 -25.25 -43.78
CA GLU A 370 16.14 -26.39 -44.67
C GLU A 370 15.27 -27.57 -44.25
N LYS A 371 14.32 -27.84 -45.17
CA LYS A 371 13.58 -29.06 -45.53
C LYS A 371 12.80 -29.85 -44.48
#